data_AF-A0A3S4ICC1-F1
#
_entry.id   AF-A0A3S4ICC1-F1
#
_cell.length_a   1.000
_cell.length_b   1.000
_cell.length_c   1.000
_cell.angle_alpha   90.00
_cell.angle_beta   90.00
_cell.angle_gamma   90.00
#
_symmetry.space_group_name_H-M   'P 1'
#
loop_
_entity.id
_entity.type
_entity.pdbx_description
1 polymer ?
#
loop_
_entity_poly.entity_id
_entity_poly.type
_entity_poly.pdbx_seq_one_letter_code
_entity_poly.pdbx_strand_id
1 'polypeptide(L)'
;MMLEAGWQGSPQLTALCGGEALDRELCNRLVCATRRFWNMYGPTETTVWSTCQRIEDVDTPISIGTPVAETTVRILNGQGLLQPVGVAGELYIGGAGLARGYLWQPELTAERFIPDRYSEEPGMRLYRTGDLARWRRDGTIEYLGRNDHQVKLRGFRIELGEIEACLQAHPAVRECIVMVREDRTGEKRLVAYIVANADLGTSPVAVLRAHASQTLPEFMVPTAIVTLPAFPLTPNGKVDRNAMPEPDLTSLATREYAAPKGHVEMALAEIWQQLLGVSRVGRTDHFFELGGHSLLALRLIEGINATLGVEFALRDLFANPVLSQMAKQLTAQDKKDVATSDRPNLVHLRRGRSPVKLVCIHPGGGGGIGEAYAPLIGALSKEMDVTGISAVDLDTLTRPEASVPEIAANYLHQLSDIIQTPWILVGWSAGGLIAYEMTRLAMKNGCIPLGTLLIDSYPHTVTRCLMNAKFEWNFTNFFSGLAG
;
A
#
# COMPACT_ATOMS: atom_id res chain seq x y z
N MET A 1 -7.30 5.72 -3.55
CA MET A 1 -6.01 5.93 -2.84
C MET A 1 -6.01 7.19 -1.97
N MET A 2 -5.70 8.40 -2.48
CA MET A 2 -5.61 9.61 -1.61
C MET A 2 -6.88 9.88 -0.81
N LEU A 3 -8.04 9.78 -1.48
CA LEU A 3 -9.35 9.95 -0.84
C LEU A 3 -9.65 8.91 0.25
N GLU A 4 -9.03 7.74 0.20
CA GLU A 4 -9.17 6.70 1.22
C GLU A 4 -8.20 6.90 2.37
N ALA A 5 -7.02 7.47 2.11
CA ALA A 5 -6.07 7.93 3.12
C ALA A 5 -6.53 9.22 3.84
N GLY A 6 -7.83 9.55 3.75
CA GLY A 6 -8.43 10.70 4.45
C GLY A 6 -8.16 12.07 3.81
N TRP A 7 -7.59 12.14 2.61
CA TRP A 7 -7.42 13.41 1.92
C TRP A 7 -8.80 14.03 1.58
N GLN A 8 -9.05 15.22 2.12
CA GLN A 8 -10.35 15.91 2.02
C GLN A 8 -10.49 16.79 0.76
N GLY A 9 -9.50 16.79 -0.11
CA GLY A 9 -9.48 17.68 -1.28
C GLY A 9 -8.62 18.93 -1.11
N SER A 10 -8.46 19.67 -2.19
CA SER A 10 -7.86 21.00 -2.19
C SER A 10 -8.50 21.88 -3.27
N PRO A 11 -9.01 23.07 -2.92
CA PRO A 11 -9.66 23.99 -3.87
C PRO A 11 -8.67 24.67 -4.84
N GLN A 12 -7.38 24.35 -4.73
CA GLN A 12 -6.35 24.81 -5.66
C GLN A 12 -5.86 23.70 -6.60
N LEU A 13 -6.17 22.44 -6.30
CA LEU A 13 -5.62 21.31 -7.03
C LEU A 13 -6.32 21.13 -8.39
N THR A 14 -5.53 20.94 -9.44
CA THR A 14 -5.99 20.39 -10.71
C THR A 14 -5.63 18.90 -10.73
N ALA A 15 -6.63 18.04 -10.83
CA ALA A 15 -6.44 16.59 -10.92
C ALA A 15 -6.67 16.11 -12.36
N LEU A 16 -5.81 15.18 -12.78
CA LEU A 16 -5.93 14.46 -14.03
C LEU A 16 -6.03 12.98 -13.67
N CYS A 17 -7.10 12.32 -14.11
CA CYS A 17 -7.31 10.88 -13.93
C CYS A 17 -7.41 10.24 -15.31
N GLY A 18 -6.74 9.11 -15.48
CA GLY A 18 -6.71 8.37 -16.73
C GLY A 18 -6.02 7.04 -16.52
N GLY A 19 -5.97 6.23 -17.56
CA GLY A 19 -5.45 4.88 -17.48
C GLY A 19 -6.57 3.85 -17.40
N GLU A 20 -7.62 4.04 -16.61
CA GLU A 20 -8.80 3.15 -16.54
C GLU A 20 -10.10 3.90 -16.87
N ALA A 21 -11.19 3.15 -17.06
CA ALA A 21 -12.50 3.76 -17.18
C ALA A 21 -12.87 4.42 -15.84
N LEU A 22 -13.13 5.73 -15.89
CA LEU A 22 -13.50 6.50 -14.70
C LEU A 22 -14.90 6.08 -14.24
N ASP A 23 -15.00 5.53 -13.03
CA ASP A 23 -16.28 5.20 -12.42
C ASP A 23 -16.99 6.45 -11.88
N ARG A 24 -18.32 6.37 -11.77
CA ARG A 24 -19.15 7.50 -11.38
C ARG A 24 -18.91 7.97 -9.95
N GLU A 25 -18.66 7.03 -9.04
CA GLU A 25 -18.49 7.33 -7.62
C GLU A 25 -17.20 8.12 -7.39
N LEU A 26 -16.08 7.64 -7.95
CA LEU A 26 -14.79 8.32 -7.89
C LEU A 26 -14.85 9.69 -8.57
N CYS A 27 -15.53 9.77 -9.72
CA CYS A 27 -15.74 11.04 -10.40
C CYS A 27 -16.45 12.08 -9.51
N ASN A 28 -17.54 11.68 -8.85
CA ASN A 28 -18.29 12.54 -7.94
C ASN A 28 -17.43 13.03 -6.77
N ARG A 29 -16.60 12.15 -6.20
CA ARG A 29 -15.73 12.52 -5.08
C ARG A 29 -14.62 13.49 -5.53
N LEU A 30 -13.98 13.22 -6.66
CA LEU A 30 -12.86 14.02 -7.15
C LEU A 30 -13.28 15.39 -7.70
N VAL A 31 -14.43 15.48 -8.36
CA VAL A 31 -14.93 16.78 -8.86
C VAL A 31 -15.26 17.73 -7.70
N CYS A 32 -15.77 17.21 -6.58
CA CYS A 32 -16.00 18.02 -5.38
C CYS A 32 -14.72 18.32 -4.59
N ALA A 33 -13.72 17.44 -4.64
CA ALA A 33 -12.48 17.56 -3.88
C ALA A 33 -11.39 18.39 -4.59
N THR A 34 -11.60 18.84 -5.83
CA THR A 34 -10.59 19.53 -6.63
C THR A 34 -11.13 20.78 -7.30
N ARG A 35 -10.25 21.71 -7.68
CA ARG A 35 -10.63 22.92 -8.43
C ARG A 35 -11.04 22.60 -9.86
N ARG A 36 -10.30 21.67 -10.47
CA ARG A 36 -10.44 21.25 -11.87
C ARG A 36 -10.14 19.77 -11.93
N PHE A 37 -11.04 19.04 -12.56
CA PHE A 37 -10.88 17.60 -12.75
C PHE A 37 -10.96 17.25 -14.23
N TRP A 38 -9.99 16.46 -14.70
CA TRP A 38 -9.90 16.03 -16.08
C TRP A 38 -9.86 14.52 -16.18
N ASN A 39 -10.74 13.95 -16.99
CA ASN A 39 -10.65 12.58 -17.44
C ASN A 39 -9.78 12.54 -18.71
N MET A 40 -8.75 11.70 -18.71
CA MET A 40 -7.73 11.61 -19.74
C MET A 40 -7.71 10.20 -20.34
N TYR A 41 -7.59 10.12 -21.66
CA TYR A 41 -7.49 8.85 -22.37
C TYR A 41 -6.42 8.91 -23.45
N GLY A 42 -5.64 7.84 -23.57
CA GLY A 42 -4.64 7.67 -24.59
C GLY A 42 -3.87 6.37 -24.35
N PRO A 43 -3.66 5.55 -25.40
CA PRO A 43 -2.69 4.47 -25.35
C PRO A 43 -1.25 4.99 -25.40
N THR A 44 -0.29 4.16 -24.99
CA THR A 44 1.14 4.48 -25.03
C THR A 44 1.61 4.83 -26.45
N GLU A 45 1.05 4.13 -27.44
CA GLU A 45 1.36 4.26 -28.87
C GLU A 45 0.98 5.62 -29.48
N THR A 46 0.25 6.44 -28.74
CA THR A 46 -0.21 7.77 -29.17
C THR A 46 0.25 8.88 -28.22
N THR A 47 1.32 8.61 -27.46
CA THR A 47 2.03 9.57 -26.59
C THR A 47 1.17 10.08 -25.43
N VAL A 48 1.03 9.24 -24.41
CA VAL A 48 0.39 9.55 -23.12
C VAL A 48 -1.12 9.74 -23.22
N TRP A 49 -1.60 10.88 -23.74
CA TRP A 49 -3.02 11.23 -23.80
C TRP A 49 -3.39 11.78 -25.19
N SER A 50 -4.49 11.29 -25.73
CA SER A 50 -5.00 11.65 -27.06
C SER A 50 -6.36 12.35 -27.00
N THR A 51 -7.13 12.11 -25.95
CA THR A 51 -8.39 12.81 -25.70
C THR A 51 -8.49 13.21 -24.23
N CYS A 52 -9.22 14.28 -23.97
CA CYS A 52 -9.51 14.68 -22.60
C CYS A 52 -10.92 15.28 -22.47
N GLN A 53 -11.52 15.09 -21.30
CA GLN A 53 -12.75 15.74 -20.90
C GLN A 53 -12.52 16.49 -19.59
N ARG A 54 -12.92 17.75 -19.54
CA ARG A 54 -13.09 18.44 -18.27
C ARG A 54 -14.40 18.01 -17.62
N ILE A 55 -14.34 17.55 -16.39
CA ILE A 55 -15.52 17.27 -15.57
C ILE A 55 -15.81 18.54 -14.77
N GLU A 56 -16.94 19.20 -15.07
CA GLU A 56 -17.30 20.47 -14.42
C GLU A 56 -18.07 20.23 -13.12
N ASP A 57 -18.92 19.20 -13.09
CA ASP A 57 -19.78 18.87 -11.95
C ASP A 57 -20.13 17.37 -11.91
N VAL A 58 -20.93 17.00 -10.91
CA VAL A 58 -21.42 15.63 -10.71
C VAL A 58 -22.42 15.18 -11.79
N ASP A 59 -23.04 16.09 -12.54
CA ASP A 59 -24.01 15.74 -13.58
C ASP A 59 -23.37 15.58 -14.97
N THR A 60 -22.11 16.02 -15.10
CA THR A 60 -21.31 15.89 -16.32
C THR A 60 -21.20 14.42 -16.75
N PRO A 61 -21.71 14.04 -17.95
CA PRO A 61 -21.60 12.66 -18.44
C PRO A 61 -20.16 12.22 -18.58
N ILE A 62 -19.82 11.02 -18.11
CA ILE A 62 -18.48 10.47 -18.27
C ILE A 62 -18.27 10.02 -19.70
N SER A 63 -17.27 10.60 -20.34
CA SER A 63 -16.78 10.29 -21.67
C SER A 63 -15.25 10.36 -21.63
N ILE A 64 -14.58 10.01 -22.72
CA ILE A 64 -13.14 10.30 -22.89
C ILE A 64 -12.90 11.67 -23.55
N GLY A 65 -13.98 12.45 -23.77
CA GLY A 65 -13.94 13.83 -24.21
C GLY A 65 -13.64 13.99 -25.69
N THR A 66 -12.84 14.99 -26.02
CA THR A 66 -12.48 15.37 -27.39
C THR A 66 -10.99 15.22 -27.63
N PRO A 67 -10.54 15.07 -28.90
CA PRO A 67 -9.13 15.01 -29.22
C PRO A 67 -8.34 16.24 -28.74
N VAL A 68 -7.11 16.02 -28.31
CA VAL A 68 -6.15 17.11 -28.03
C VAL A 68 -5.61 17.70 -29.34
N ALA A 69 -4.84 18.78 -29.26
CA ALA A 69 -4.24 19.41 -30.44
C ALA A 69 -3.45 18.41 -31.29
N GLU A 70 -3.49 18.61 -32.62
CA GLU A 70 -2.79 17.77 -33.61
C GLU A 70 -3.12 16.27 -33.51
N THR A 71 -4.27 15.92 -32.96
CA THR A 71 -4.75 14.53 -32.82
C THR A 71 -6.08 14.36 -33.53
N THR A 72 -6.19 13.28 -34.29
CA THR A 72 -7.45 12.89 -34.95
C THR A 72 -7.96 11.59 -34.36
N VAL A 73 -9.27 11.51 -34.13
CA VAL A 73 -9.92 10.27 -33.68
C VAL A 73 -10.96 9.85 -34.71
N ARG A 74 -10.98 8.57 -35.05
CA ARG A 74 -11.94 7.98 -35.98
C ARG A 74 -12.56 6.74 -35.37
N ILE A 75 -13.88 6.63 -35.46
CA ILE A 75 -14.62 5.44 -35.03
C ILE A 75 -14.99 4.68 -36.29
N LEU A 76 -14.39 3.50 -36.48
CA LEU A 76 -14.51 2.71 -37.71
C LEU A 76 -15.22 1.38 -37.45
N ASN A 77 -15.88 0.85 -38.48
CA ASN A 77 -16.40 -0.53 -38.47
C ASN A 77 -15.35 -1.54 -38.98
N GLY A 78 -15.73 -2.83 -39.03
CA GLY A 78 -14.83 -3.91 -39.48
C GLY A 78 -14.35 -3.80 -40.93
N GLN A 79 -14.96 -2.94 -41.75
CA GLN A 79 -14.56 -2.64 -43.13
C GLN A 79 -13.75 -1.33 -43.22
N GLY A 80 -13.40 -0.71 -42.09
CA GLY A 80 -12.68 0.56 -42.03
C GLY A 80 -13.54 1.79 -42.41
N LEU A 81 -14.87 1.66 -42.46
CA LEU A 81 -15.80 2.75 -42.76
C LEU A 81 -16.12 3.55 -41.48
N LEU A 82 -16.22 4.88 -41.60
CA LEU A 82 -16.63 5.76 -40.49
C LEU A 82 -18.02 5.39 -39.98
N GLN A 83 -18.16 5.30 -38.66
CA GLN A 83 -19.44 5.09 -38.01
C GLN A 83 -20.21 6.41 -37.81
N PRO A 84 -21.55 6.40 -37.96
CA PRO A 84 -22.38 7.54 -37.59
C PRO A 84 -22.31 7.87 -36.09
N VAL A 85 -22.70 9.10 -35.74
CA VAL A 85 -22.85 9.52 -34.34
C VAL A 85 -23.82 8.59 -33.60
N GLY A 86 -23.43 8.11 -32.43
CA GLY A 86 -24.20 7.19 -31.58
C GLY A 86 -23.98 5.69 -31.88
N VAL A 87 -23.30 5.35 -32.98
CA VAL A 87 -23.04 3.95 -33.37
C VAL A 87 -21.66 3.52 -32.89
N ALA A 88 -21.60 2.35 -32.25
CA ALA A 88 -20.35 1.77 -31.75
C ALA A 88 -19.44 1.33 -32.91
N GLY A 89 -18.15 1.56 -32.75
CA GLY A 89 -17.09 1.05 -33.61
C GLY A 89 -15.76 0.99 -32.88
N GLU A 90 -14.73 0.54 -33.60
CA GLU A 90 -13.36 0.50 -33.09
C GLU A 90 -12.73 1.90 -33.19
N LEU A 91 -12.03 2.32 -32.13
CA LEU A 91 -11.40 3.61 -32.02
C LEU A 91 -10.01 3.58 -32.65
N TYR A 92 -9.75 4.52 -33.56
CA TYR A 92 -8.48 4.75 -34.22
C TYR A 92 -7.99 6.17 -33.93
N ILE A 93 -6.68 6.32 -33.75
CA ILE A 93 -6.06 7.60 -33.42
C ILE A 93 -5.02 7.93 -34.49
N GLY A 94 -5.01 9.16 -35.01
CA GLY A 94 -3.98 9.66 -35.92
C GLY A 94 -3.42 11.00 -35.46
N GLY A 95 -2.51 11.55 -36.25
CA GLY A 95 -1.90 12.86 -36.01
C GLY A 95 -0.50 12.78 -35.38
N ALA A 96 -0.03 13.91 -34.86
CA ALA A 96 1.37 14.11 -34.45
C ALA A 96 1.78 13.26 -33.23
N GLY A 97 0.82 12.83 -32.41
CA GLY A 97 1.07 12.02 -31.22
C GLY A 97 1.46 10.56 -31.49
N LEU A 98 1.40 10.09 -32.74
CA LEU A 98 1.72 8.70 -33.07
C LEU A 98 3.17 8.35 -32.80
N ALA A 99 3.38 7.20 -32.14
CA ALA A 99 4.68 6.58 -32.03
C ALA A 99 5.24 6.21 -33.43
N ARG A 100 6.56 6.06 -33.50
CA ARG A 100 7.22 5.58 -34.73
C ARG A 100 6.77 4.15 -35.08
N GLY A 101 6.59 3.32 -34.06
CA GLY A 101 6.22 1.91 -34.14
C GLY A 101 6.76 1.13 -32.95
N TYR A 102 6.67 -0.19 -33.01
CA TYR A 102 7.23 -1.09 -32.03
C TYR A 102 8.71 -1.40 -32.35
N LEU A 103 9.56 -1.34 -31.33
CA LEU A 103 11.00 -1.52 -31.50
C LEU A 103 11.31 -2.94 -32.01
N TRP A 104 11.99 -3.02 -33.16
CA TRP A 104 12.36 -4.27 -33.84
C TRP A 104 11.19 -5.20 -34.21
N GLN A 105 9.96 -4.66 -34.29
CA GLN A 105 8.77 -5.43 -34.67
C GLN A 105 8.05 -4.75 -35.84
N PRO A 106 8.62 -4.81 -37.07
CA PRO A 106 8.05 -4.14 -38.24
C PRO A 106 6.69 -4.71 -38.64
N GLU A 107 6.47 -6.01 -38.49
CA GLU A 107 5.20 -6.67 -38.82
C GLU A 107 4.06 -6.19 -37.91
N LEU A 108 4.27 -6.23 -36.59
CA LEU A 108 3.29 -5.70 -35.63
C LEU A 108 3.06 -4.19 -35.82
N THR A 109 4.12 -3.45 -36.17
CA THR A 109 4.00 -2.02 -36.49
C THR A 109 3.10 -1.82 -37.71
N ALA A 110 3.28 -2.57 -38.79
CA ALA A 110 2.44 -2.47 -39.98
C ALA A 110 0.99 -2.91 -39.72
N GLU A 111 0.78 -3.88 -38.84
CA GLU A 111 -0.55 -4.33 -38.43
C GLU A 111 -1.32 -3.26 -37.63
N ARG A 112 -0.64 -2.60 -36.68
CA ARG A 112 -1.28 -1.65 -35.75
C ARG A 112 -1.26 -0.20 -36.23
N PHE A 113 -0.26 0.21 -37.02
CA PHE A 113 -0.13 1.57 -37.57
C PHE A 113 -0.45 1.55 -39.07
N ILE A 114 -1.74 1.65 -39.39
CA ILE A 114 -2.27 1.52 -40.75
C ILE A 114 -2.34 2.88 -41.46
N PRO A 115 -2.42 2.93 -42.80
CA PRO A 115 -2.63 4.19 -43.52
C PRO A 115 -3.96 4.86 -43.18
N ASP A 116 -3.96 6.18 -43.05
CA ASP A 116 -5.17 6.97 -42.84
C ASP A 116 -5.86 7.31 -44.16
N ARG A 117 -6.82 6.48 -44.57
CA ARG A 117 -7.55 6.66 -45.84
C ARG A 117 -8.43 7.91 -45.91
N TYR A 118 -8.64 8.60 -44.78
CA TYR A 118 -9.46 9.81 -44.70
C TYR A 118 -8.63 11.07 -44.54
N SER A 119 -7.30 10.94 -44.43
CA SER A 119 -6.41 12.08 -44.42
C SER A 119 -6.26 12.64 -45.83
N GLU A 120 -6.33 13.96 -45.95
CA GLU A 120 -5.96 14.67 -47.19
C GLU A 120 -4.44 14.73 -47.38
N GLU A 121 -3.68 14.62 -46.28
CA GLU A 121 -2.23 14.64 -46.30
C GLU A 121 -1.64 13.24 -46.59
N PRO A 122 -0.76 13.10 -47.60
CA PRO A 122 -0.10 11.83 -47.93
C PRO A 122 0.76 11.30 -46.79
N GLY A 123 0.74 9.98 -46.59
CA GLY A 123 1.62 9.30 -45.63
C GLY A 123 1.13 9.33 -44.17
N MET A 124 -0.04 9.93 -43.91
CA MET A 124 -0.66 9.89 -42.59
C MET A 124 -1.07 8.47 -42.20
N ARG A 125 -0.97 8.18 -40.90
CA ARG A 125 -1.24 6.86 -40.31
C ARG A 125 -2.30 6.98 -39.21
N LEU A 126 -2.93 5.84 -38.92
CA LEU A 126 -3.80 5.61 -37.78
C LEU A 126 -3.23 4.48 -36.93
N TYR A 127 -3.19 4.67 -35.62
CA TYR A 127 -3.02 3.60 -34.66
C TYR A 127 -4.37 2.95 -34.33
N ARG A 128 -4.42 1.63 -34.48
CA ARG A 128 -5.56 0.77 -34.12
C ARG A 128 -5.51 0.42 -32.62
N THR A 129 -6.43 0.98 -31.84
CA THR A 129 -6.37 0.88 -30.36
C THR A 129 -6.89 -0.45 -29.80
N GLY A 130 -7.76 -1.14 -30.54
CA GLY A 130 -8.54 -2.27 -30.03
C GLY A 130 -9.66 -1.85 -29.05
N ASP A 131 -9.86 -0.55 -28.80
CA ASP A 131 -10.95 -0.05 -27.95
C ASP A 131 -12.25 0.15 -28.75
N LEU A 132 -13.39 -0.11 -28.12
CA LEU A 132 -14.71 0.21 -28.66
C LEU A 132 -15.17 1.55 -28.11
N ALA A 133 -15.68 2.40 -28.99
CA ALA A 133 -16.20 3.70 -28.63
C ALA A 133 -17.28 4.16 -29.62
N ARG A 134 -17.93 5.28 -29.29
CA ARG A 134 -18.83 6.00 -30.21
C ARG A 134 -18.79 7.49 -29.98
N TRP A 135 -19.04 8.26 -31.04
CA TRP A 135 -19.32 9.69 -30.91
C TRP A 135 -20.68 9.91 -30.26
N ARG A 136 -20.74 10.82 -29.29
CA ARG A 136 -21.98 11.37 -28.75
C ARG A 136 -22.43 12.56 -29.58
N ARG A 137 -23.70 12.96 -29.42
CA ARG A 137 -24.27 14.12 -30.14
C ARG A 137 -23.64 15.44 -29.73
N ASP A 138 -23.07 15.52 -28.53
CA ASP A 138 -22.36 16.69 -28.01
C ASP A 138 -20.92 16.80 -28.54
N GLY A 139 -20.49 15.87 -29.41
CA GLY A 139 -19.13 15.86 -29.97
C GLY A 139 -18.09 15.22 -29.07
N THR A 140 -18.46 14.67 -27.91
CA THR A 140 -17.55 13.88 -27.06
C THR A 140 -17.55 12.41 -27.45
N ILE A 141 -16.55 11.65 -27.00
CA ILE A 141 -16.41 10.23 -27.32
C ILE A 141 -16.76 9.39 -26.09
N GLU A 142 -17.72 8.48 -26.21
CA GLU A 142 -18.02 7.50 -25.17
C GLU A 142 -17.17 6.24 -25.34
N TYR A 143 -16.44 5.86 -24.28
CA TYR A 143 -15.72 4.60 -24.22
C TYR A 143 -16.67 3.46 -23.83
N LEU A 144 -16.62 2.34 -24.58
CA LEU A 144 -17.52 1.19 -24.41
C LEU A 144 -16.80 -0.08 -23.95
N GLY A 145 -15.46 -0.07 -23.89
CA GLY A 145 -14.65 -1.22 -23.51
C GLY A 145 -13.63 -1.60 -24.58
N ARG A 146 -13.20 -2.86 -24.58
CA ARG A 146 -12.23 -3.41 -25.53
C ARG A 146 -12.88 -4.41 -26.47
N ASN A 147 -12.36 -4.47 -27.70
CA ASN A 147 -12.72 -5.46 -28.71
C ASN A 147 -11.81 -6.70 -28.66
N ASP A 148 -10.75 -6.67 -27.86
CA ASP A 148 -9.77 -7.75 -27.71
C ASP A 148 -9.68 -8.25 -26.25
N HIS A 149 -8.72 -9.14 -25.99
CA HIS A 149 -8.50 -9.75 -24.68
C HIS A 149 -7.56 -8.95 -23.77
N GLN A 150 -7.15 -7.73 -24.15
CA GLN A 150 -6.36 -6.91 -23.22
C GLN A 150 -7.26 -6.45 -22.09
N VAL A 151 -6.70 -6.32 -20.91
CA VAL A 151 -7.43 -5.84 -19.74
C VAL A 151 -6.66 -4.73 -19.07
N LYS A 152 -7.40 -3.84 -18.40
CA LYS A 152 -6.81 -2.89 -17.47
C LYS A 152 -7.15 -3.34 -16.06
N LEU A 153 -6.11 -3.60 -15.28
CA LEU A 153 -6.25 -4.09 -13.93
C LEU A 153 -5.36 -3.26 -13.01
N ARG A 154 -5.97 -2.52 -12.09
CA ARG A 154 -5.27 -1.71 -11.07
C ARG A 154 -4.29 -0.71 -11.73
N GLY A 155 -4.67 -0.14 -12.86
CA GLY A 155 -3.89 0.82 -13.64
C GLY A 155 -2.88 0.21 -14.62
N PHE A 156 -2.69 -1.11 -14.61
CA PHE A 156 -1.80 -1.80 -15.53
C PHE A 156 -2.56 -2.27 -16.77
N ARG A 157 -1.99 -2.01 -17.96
CA ARG A 157 -2.42 -2.65 -19.21
C ARG A 157 -1.78 -4.03 -19.27
N ILE A 158 -2.60 -5.07 -19.27
CA ILE A 158 -2.16 -6.46 -19.21
C ILE A 158 -2.62 -7.17 -20.49
N GLU A 159 -1.67 -7.76 -21.19
CA GLU A 159 -1.90 -8.66 -22.32
C GLU A 159 -2.16 -10.06 -21.77
N LEU A 160 -3.44 -10.49 -21.72
CA LEU A 160 -3.76 -11.82 -21.19
C LEU A 160 -3.06 -12.95 -21.96
N GLY A 161 -2.86 -12.77 -23.27
CA GLY A 161 -2.12 -13.71 -24.11
C GLY A 161 -0.66 -13.91 -23.73
N GLU A 162 0.00 -12.90 -23.13
CA GLU A 162 1.38 -13.02 -22.63
C GLU A 162 1.43 -13.98 -21.43
N ILE A 163 0.44 -13.84 -20.53
CA ILE A 163 0.30 -14.72 -19.36
C ILE A 163 -0.06 -16.14 -19.83
N GLU A 164 -0.98 -16.27 -20.78
CA GLU A 164 -1.34 -17.55 -21.39
C GLU A 164 -0.12 -18.25 -22.00
N ALA A 165 0.68 -17.54 -22.80
CA ALA A 165 1.88 -18.07 -23.43
C ALA A 165 2.94 -18.50 -22.40
N CYS A 166 3.16 -17.68 -21.37
CA CYS A 166 4.08 -18.01 -20.27
C CYS A 166 3.67 -19.31 -19.56
N LEU A 167 2.39 -19.45 -19.22
CA LEU A 167 1.87 -20.65 -18.55
C LEU A 167 1.87 -21.87 -19.47
N GLN A 168 1.52 -21.71 -20.75
CA GLN A 168 1.57 -22.79 -21.75
C GLN A 168 2.99 -23.29 -22.04
N ALA A 169 4.02 -22.48 -21.79
CA ALA A 169 5.42 -22.92 -21.90
C ALA A 169 5.81 -23.96 -20.83
N HIS A 170 5.02 -24.12 -19.77
CA HIS A 170 5.27 -25.15 -18.76
C HIS A 170 4.86 -26.54 -19.29
N PRO A 171 5.72 -27.58 -19.23
CA PRO A 171 5.45 -28.89 -19.87
C PRO A 171 4.14 -29.59 -19.46
N ALA A 172 3.68 -29.30 -18.25
CA ALA A 172 2.45 -29.89 -17.71
C ALA A 172 1.16 -29.20 -18.18
N VAL A 173 1.23 -28.04 -18.85
CA VAL A 173 0.08 -27.30 -19.36
C VAL A 173 -0.12 -27.63 -20.84
N ARG A 174 -1.31 -28.13 -21.19
CA ARG A 174 -1.72 -28.39 -22.57
C ARG A 174 -2.33 -27.16 -23.21
N GLU A 175 -3.25 -26.54 -22.48
CA GLU A 175 -4.01 -25.37 -22.91
C GLU A 175 -4.17 -24.43 -21.72
N CYS A 176 -4.15 -23.12 -21.97
CA CYS A 176 -4.32 -22.09 -20.94
C CYS A 176 -5.16 -20.95 -21.48
N ILE A 177 -6.09 -20.45 -20.66
CA ILE A 177 -6.85 -19.23 -20.88
C ILE A 177 -6.81 -18.40 -19.61
N VAL A 178 -6.48 -17.13 -19.73
CA VAL A 178 -6.45 -16.20 -18.60
C VAL A 178 -7.60 -15.23 -18.72
N MET A 179 -8.22 -14.90 -17.59
CA MET A 179 -9.36 -14.00 -17.51
C MET A 179 -9.28 -13.13 -16.27
N VAL A 180 -9.89 -11.94 -16.35
CA VAL A 180 -10.19 -11.15 -15.16
C VAL A 180 -11.57 -11.57 -14.65
N ARG A 181 -11.64 -11.91 -13.35
CA ARG A 181 -12.88 -12.22 -12.64
C ARG A 181 -13.01 -11.30 -11.43
N GLU A 182 -14.24 -10.93 -11.13
CA GLU A 182 -14.58 -10.28 -9.86
C GLU A 182 -14.77 -11.37 -8.80
N ASP A 183 -14.27 -11.14 -7.59
CA ASP A 183 -14.55 -11.99 -6.45
C ASP A 183 -15.85 -11.60 -5.73
N ARG A 184 -16.16 -12.26 -4.61
CA ARG A 184 -17.37 -11.98 -3.83
C ARG A 184 -17.42 -10.58 -3.23
N THR A 185 -16.30 -9.88 -3.16
CA THR A 185 -16.18 -8.50 -2.68
C THR A 185 -16.29 -7.48 -3.82
N GLY A 186 -16.37 -7.94 -5.07
CA GLY A 186 -16.36 -7.10 -6.27
C GLY A 186 -14.95 -6.76 -6.76
N GLU A 187 -13.91 -7.36 -6.17
CA GLU A 187 -12.54 -7.05 -6.54
C GLU A 187 -12.09 -7.87 -7.75
N LYS A 188 -11.51 -7.19 -8.75
CA LYS A 188 -11.01 -7.82 -9.98
C LYS A 188 -9.66 -8.51 -9.72
N ARG A 189 -9.53 -9.74 -10.20
CA ARG A 189 -8.29 -10.54 -10.13
C ARG A 189 -8.06 -11.36 -11.40
N LEU A 190 -6.80 -11.68 -11.66
CA LEU A 190 -6.42 -12.61 -12.73
C LEU A 190 -6.64 -14.06 -12.28
N VAL A 191 -7.35 -14.80 -13.10
CA VAL A 191 -7.63 -16.24 -12.96
C VAL A 191 -7.15 -16.95 -14.22
N ALA A 192 -6.33 -17.98 -14.08
CA ALA A 192 -5.93 -18.84 -15.17
C ALA A 192 -6.73 -20.15 -15.14
N TYR A 193 -7.28 -20.53 -16.29
CA TYR A 193 -7.91 -21.82 -16.52
C TYR A 193 -6.97 -22.66 -17.36
N ILE A 194 -6.66 -23.87 -16.92
CA ILE A 194 -5.74 -24.75 -17.62
C ILE A 194 -6.35 -26.12 -17.90
N VAL A 195 -5.89 -26.75 -18.98
CA VAL A 195 -5.99 -28.19 -19.18
C VAL A 195 -4.59 -28.77 -19.09
N ALA A 196 -4.40 -29.80 -18.27
CA ALA A 196 -3.09 -30.38 -18.01
C ALA A 196 -2.77 -31.56 -18.95
N ASN A 197 -1.49 -31.74 -19.30
CA ASN A 197 -0.99 -32.90 -20.06
C ASN A 197 -0.86 -34.18 -19.21
N ALA A 198 -0.62 -34.00 -17.91
CA ALA A 198 -0.47 -35.06 -16.92
C ALA A 198 -0.95 -34.55 -15.55
N ASP A 199 -1.12 -35.45 -14.59
CA ASP A 199 -1.44 -35.07 -13.22
C ASP A 199 -0.32 -34.19 -12.66
N LEU A 200 -0.64 -32.93 -12.35
CA LEU A 200 0.27 -31.92 -11.81
C LEU A 200 0.61 -32.19 -10.33
N GLY A 201 0.07 -33.27 -9.75
CA GLY A 201 0.29 -33.65 -8.36
C GLY A 201 -0.49 -32.77 -7.39
N THR A 202 -0.04 -32.73 -6.14
CA THR A 202 -0.82 -32.18 -5.01
C THR A 202 -0.99 -30.65 -5.00
N SER A 203 -0.25 -29.89 -5.83
CA SER A 203 -0.43 -28.42 -5.93
C SER A 203 -0.07 -27.85 -7.31
N PRO A 204 -0.97 -27.98 -8.31
CA PRO A 204 -0.81 -27.39 -9.64
C PRO A 204 -0.63 -25.87 -9.60
N VAL A 205 -1.33 -25.22 -8.66
CA VAL A 205 -1.33 -23.76 -8.49
C VAL A 205 0.05 -23.23 -8.10
N ALA A 206 0.70 -23.85 -7.11
CA ALA A 206 2.00 -23.37 -6.62
C ALA A 206 3.10 -23.50 -7.68
N VAL A 207 3.12 -24.63 -8.40
CA VAL A 207 4.13 -24.91 -9.44
C VAL A 207 4.02 -23.89 -10.58
N LEU A 208 2.82 -23.68 -11.12
CA LEU A 208 2.62 -22.81 -12.27
C LEU A 208 2.78 -21.33 -11.93
N ARG A 209 2.44 -20.93 -10.70
CA ARG A 209 2.76 -19.59 -10.22
C ARG A 209 4.25 -19.37 -10.07
N ALA A 210 4.98 -20.32 -9.46
CA ALA A 210 6.43 -20.23 -9.33
C ALA A 210 7.13 -20.16 -10.70
N HIS A 211 6.58 -20.84 -11.71
CA HIS A 211 7.01 -20.72 -13.10
C HIS A 211 6.73 -19.31 -13.65
N ALA A 212 5.48 -18.83 -13.56
CA ALA A 212 5.09 -17.52 -14.07
C ALA A 212 5.87 -16.36 -13.43
N SER A 213 6.12 -16.41 -12.12
CA SER A 213 6.88 -15.39 -11.38
C SER A 213 8.36 -15.28 -11.78
N GLN A 214 8.91 -16.24 -12.53
CA GLN A 214 10.30 -16.14 -13.02
C GLN A 214 10.43 -15.20 -14.23
N THR A 215 9.35 -15.01 -14.99
CA THR A 215 9.38 -14.27 -16.26
C THR A 215 8.41 -13.10 -16.30
N LEU A 216 7.28 -13.21 -15.61
CA LEU A 216 6.24 -12.18 -15.60
C LEU A 216 6.41 -11.25 -14.40
N PRO A 217 6.12 -9.95 -14.56
CA PRO A 217 5.93 -9.05 -13.44
C PRO A 217 4.84 -9.56 -12.49
N GLU A 218 4.97 -9.29 -11.19
CA GLU A 218 4.06 -9.81 -10.17
C GLU A 218 2.58 -9.48 -10.43
N PHE A 219 2.27 -8.29 -10.94
CA PHE A 219 0.90 -7.88 -11.26
C PHE A 219 0.26 -8.68 -12.41
N MET A 220 1.06 -9.40 -13.21
CA MET A 220 0.59 -10.28 -14.28
C MET A 220 0.45 -11.74 -13.83
N VAL A 221 0.95 -12.11 -12.64
CA VAL A 221 0.88 -13.50 -12.15
C VAL A 221 -0.54 -13.80 -11.66
N PRO A 222 -1.23 -14.82 -12.21
CA PRO A 222 -2.59 -15.16 -11.79
C PRO A 222 -2.69 -15.52 -10.31
N THR A 223 -3.72 -14.99 -9.66
CA THR A 223 -3.96 -15.24 -8.23
C THR A 223 -4.63 -16.58 -7.97
N ALA A 224 -5.39 -17.08 -8.95
CA ALA A 224 -6.04 -18.38 -8.92
C ALA A 224 -5.75 -19.16 -10.22
N ILE A 225 -5.57 -20.48 -10.10
CA ILE A 225 -5.40 -21.39 -11.23
C ILE A 225 -6.41 -22.54 -11.09
N VAL A 226 -7.30 -22.64 -12.07
CA VAL A 226 -8.37 -23.65 -12.12
C VAL A 226 -7.99 -24.71 -13.14
N THR A 227 -7.89 -25.97 -12.72
CA THR A 227 -7.64 -27.10 -13.64
C THR A 227 -8.95 -27.69 -14.12
N LEU A 228 -9.11 -27.81 -15.43
CA LEU A 228 -10.28 -28.38 -16.09
C LEU A 228 -9.88 -29.61 -16.93
N PRO A 229 -10.77 -30.62 -17.05
CA PRO A 229 -10.51 -31.76 -17.94
C PRO A 229 -10.54 -31.36 -19.43
N ALA A 230 -11.37 -30.37 -19.77
CA ALA A 230 -11.45 -29.74 -21.09
C ALA A 230 -12.11 -28.36 -20.94
N PHE A 231 -11.85 -27.45 -21.88
CA PHE A 231 -12.54 -26.15 -21.89
C PHE A 231 -13.98 -26.28 -22.39
N PRO A 232 -14.94 -25.57 -21.76
CA PRO A 232 -16.30 -25.48 -22.27
C PRO A 232 -16.27 -24.82 -23.65
N LEU A 233 -17.04 -25.37 -24.59
CA LEU A 233 -17.13 -24.87 -25.96
C LEU A 233 -18.55 -24.37 -26.24
N THR A 234 -18.64 -23.28 -26.98
CA THR A 234 -19.87 -22.81 -27.63
C THR A 234 -20.37 -23.84 -28.67
N PRO A 235 -21.63 -23.77 -29.12
CA PRO A 235 -22.14 -24.63 -30.19
C PRO A 235 -21.32 -24.58 -31.50
N ASN A 236 -20.55 -23.49 -31.71
CA ASN A 236 -19.68 -23.31 -32.86
C ASN A 236 -18.24 -23.84 -32.64
N GLY A 237 -17.98 -24.58 -31.56
CA GLY A 237 -16.68 -25.17 -31.27
C GLY A 237 -15.61 -24.19 -30.76
N LYS A 238 -15.97 -22.92 -30.50
CA LYS A 238 -15.06 -21.94 -29.86
C LYS A 238 -15.16 -22.03 -28.34
N VAL A 239 -14.09 -21.71 -27.62
CA VAL A 239 -14.12 -21.70 -26.14
C VAL A 239 -15.16 -20.70 -25.61
N ASP A 240 -16.03 -21.19 -24.73
CA ASP A 240 -17.03 -20.42 -24.02
C ASP A 240 -16.47 -19.89 -22.69
N ARG A 241 -15.97 -18.66 -22.74
CA ARG A 241 -15.44 -17.95 -21.57
C ARG A 241 -16.49 -17.64 -20.50
N ASN A 242 -17.77 -17.60 -20.86
CA ASN A 242 -18.85 -17.33 -19.90
C ASN A 242 -19.25 -18.58 -19.13
N ALA A 243 -19.01 -19.76 -19.71
CA ALA A 243 -19.24 -21.06 -19.07
C ALA A 243 -18.08 -21.53 -18.18
N MET A 244 -16.99 -20.76 -18.08
CA MET A 244 -15.86 -21.10 -17.20
C MET A 244 -16.29 -21.02 -15.72
N PRO A 245 -16.01 -22.05 -14.90
CA PRO A 245 -16.45 -22.08 -13.51
C PRO A 245 -15.75 -21.01 -12.66
N GLU A 246 -16.37 -20.65 -11.53
CA GLU A 246 -15.72 -19.78 -10.56
C GLU A 246 -14.57 -20.51 -9.86
N PRO A 247 -13.44 -19.82 -9.56
CA PRO A 247 -12.36 -20.42 -8.78
C PRO A 247 -12.83 -20.70 -7.35
N ASP A 248 -12.61 -21.93 -6.89
CA ASP A 248 -12.85 -22.33 -5.51
C ASP A 248 -11.61 -22.10 -4.62
N LEU A 249 -11.71 -22.42 -3.32
CA LEU A 249 -10.59 -22.25 -2.39
C LEU A 249 -9.37 -23.12 -2.77
N THR A 250 -9.59 -24.25 -3.46
CA THR A 250 -8.50 -25.14 -3.92
C THR A 250 -7.77 -24.60 -5.15
N SER A 251 -8.44 -23.72 -5.89
CA SER A 251 -7.90 -23.00 -7.04
C SER A 251 -7.05 -21.79 -6.62
N LEU A 252 -7.13 -21.39 -5.35
CA LEU A 252 -6.27 -20.35 -4.77
C LEU A 252 -4.97 -20.98 -4.29
N ALA A 253 -3.89 -20.19 -4.28
CA ALA A 253 -2.62 -20.59 -3.71
C ALA A 253 -2.71 -20.62 -2.16
N THR A 254 -3.58 -21.45 -1.58
CA THR A 254 -3.57 -21.67 -0.13
C THR A 254 -2.41 -22.59 0.20
N ARG A 255 -1.32 -21.99 0.70
CA ARG A 255 -0.25 -22.71 1.39
C ARG A 255 -0.86 -23.42 2.60
N GLU A 256 -0.32 -24.58 3.00
CA GLU A 256 -0.76 -25.24 4.23
C GLU A 256 -0.71 -24.25 5.40
N TYR A 257 -1.82 -24.16 6.15
CA TYR A 257 -1.93 -23.22 7.25
C TYR A 257 -0.90 -23.56 8.34
N ALA A 258 0.00 -22.61 8.58
CA ALA A 258 0.91 -22.63 9.72
C ALA A 258 0.67 -21.37 10.56
N ALA A 259 0.35 -21.55 11.84
CA ALA A 259 0.03 -20.43 12.73
C ALA A 259 1.20 -19.44 12.87
N PRO A 260 0.94 -18.11 12.90
CA PRO A 260 1.92 -17.09 13.26
C PRO A 260 2.66 -17.41 14.56
N LYS A 261 3.98 -17.17 14.60
CA LYS A 261 4.84 -17.44 15.74
C LYS A 261 5.51 -16.16 16.25
N GLY A 262 5.33 -15.89 17.53
CA GLY A 262 5.89 -14.71 18.19
C GLY A 262 5.09 -13.44 17.91
N HIS A 263 5.36 -12.40 18.70
CA HIS A 263 4.57 -11.17 18.73
C HIS A 263 4.52 -10.46 17.37
N VAL A 264 5.63 -10.36 16.63
CA VAL A 264 5.66 -9.69 15.31
C VAL A 264 4.81 -10.43 14.27
N GLU A 265 4.94 -11.75 14.14
CA GLU A 265 4.11 -12.51 13.19
C GLU A 265 2.62 -12.41 13.56
N MET A 266 2.28 -12.41 14.85
CA MET A 266 0.89 -12.28 15.33
C MET A 266 0.30 -10.89 15.02
N ALA A 267 1.03 -9.81 15.29
CA ALA A 267 0.60 -8.45 14.98
C ALA A 267 0.41 -8.24 13.48
N LEU A 268 1.35 -8.74 12.66
CA LEU A 268 1.21 -8.71 11.20
C LEU A 268 -0.03 -9.47 10.72
N ALA A 269 -0.29 -10.65 11.28
CA ALA A 269 -1.45 -11.45 10.91
C ALA A 269 -2.76 -10.72 11.20
N GLU A 270 -2.87 -10.05 12.35
CA GLU A 270 -4.05 -9.25 12.72
C GLU A 270 -4.28 -8.08 11.75
N ILE A 271 -3.21 -7.33 11.42
CA ILE A 271 -3.28 -6.23 10.46
C ILE A 271 -3.72 -6.75 9.07
N TRP A 272 -3.17 -7.89 8.63
CA TRP A 272 -3.54 -8.50 7.35
C TRP A 272 -4.99 -8.99 7.34
N GLN A 273 -5.47 -9.63 8.42
CA GLN A 273 -6.86 -10.08 8.54
C GLN A 273 -7.83 -8.90 8.39
N GLN A 274 -7.54 -7.78 9.06
CA GLN A 274 -8.37 -6.58 8.99
C GLN A 274 -8.35 -5.93 7.60
N LEU A 275 -7.17 -5.85 6.98
CA LEU A 275 -7.01 -5.21 5.66
C LEU A 275 -7.57 -6.03 4.50
N LEU A 276 -7.36 -7.34 4.54
CA LEU A 276 -7.73 -8.27 3.45
C LEU A 276 -9.13 -8.85 3.65
N GLY A 277 -9.76 -8.64 4.81
CA GLY A 277 -11.08 -9.20 5.12
C GLY A 277 -11.10 -10.73 5.23
N VAL A 278 -9.95 -11.35 5.51
CA VAL A 278 -9.80 -12.80 5.61
C VAL A 278 -9.88 -13.27 7.07
N SER A 279 -10.52 -14.42 7.30
CA SER A 279 -10.73 -14.95 8.66
C SER A 279 -9.45 -15.44 9.33
N ARG A 280 -8.46 -15.92 8.55
CA ARG A 280 -7.19 -16.45 9.06
C ARG A 280 -6.05 -16.08 8.11
N VAL A 281 -4.90 -15.74 8.70
CA VAL A 281 -3.63 -15.53 8.00
C VAL A 281 -2.58 -16.44 8.64
N GLY A 282 -1.96 -17.28 7.84
CA GLY A 282 -0.83 -18.14 8.19
C GLY A 282 0.51 -17.45 8.00
N ARG A 283 1.54 -17.93 8.70
CA ARG A 283 2.89 -17.36 8.65
C ARG A 283 3.59 -17.50 7.30
N THR A 284 3.16 -18.48 6.51
CA THR A 284 3.68 -18.76 5.18
C THR A 284 2.88 -18.04 4.11
N ASP A 285 1.77 -17.39 4.47
CA ASP A 285 0.91 -16.70 3.52
C ASP A 285 1.62 -15.49 2.93
N HIS A 286 1.27 -15.21 1.68
CA HIS A 286 1.84 -14.14 0.88
C HIS A 286 0.80 -13.05 0.69
N PHE A 287 1.18 -11.80 0.93
CA PHE A 287 0.26 -10.67 0.98
C PHE A 287 -0.59 -10.55 -0.29
N PHE A 288 0.10 -10.57 -1.44
CA PHE A 288 -0.55 -10.46 -2.75
C PHE A 288 -1.28 -11.75 -3.17
N GLU A 289 -0.98 -12.91 -2.56
CA GLU A 289 -1.74 -14.15 -2.80
C GLU A 289 -3.12 -14.09 -2.12
N LEU A 290 -3.18 -13.46 -0.95
CA LEU A 290 -4.42 -13.27 -0.19
C LEU A 290 -5.29 -12.09 -0.68
N GLY A 291 -5.00 -11.55 -1.87
CA GLY A 291 -5.76 -10.43 -2.46
C GLY A 291 -5.10 -9.07 -2.27
N GLY A 292 -3.98 -8.98 -1.56
CA GLY A 292 -3.21 -7.75 -1.41
C GLY A 292 -2.85 -7.11 -2.74
N HIS A 293 -2.80 -5.78 -2.77
CA HIS A 293 -2.43 -4.99 -3.95
C HIS A 293 -1.80 -3.67 -3.52
N SER A 294 -1.27 -2.88 -4.46
CA SER A 294 -0.46 -1.68 -4.14
C SER A 294 -1.14 -0.69 -3.19
N LEU A 295 -2.47 -0.57 -3.22
CA LEU A 295 -3.22 0.27 -2.30
C LEU A 295 -3.37 -0.37 -0.91
N LEU A 296 -3.70 -1.66 -0.83
CA LEU A 296 -3.69 -2.38 0.46
C LEU A 296 -2.29 -2.46 1.05
N ALA A 297 -1.25 -2.51 0.21
CA ALA A 297 0.15 -2.47 0.60
C ALA A 297 0.53 -1.16 1.31
N LEU A 298 0.06 -0.01 0.79
CA LEU A 298 0.28 1.28 1.45
C LEU A 298 -0.40 1.33 2.82
N ARG A 299 -1.66 0.87 2.90
CA ARG A 299 -2.38 0.78 4.19
C ARG A 299 -1.73 -0.20 5.14
N LEU A 300 -1.19 -1.31 4.63
CA LEU A 300 -0.42 -2.28 5.40
C LEU A 300 0.81 -1.61 6.01
N ILE A 301 1.56 -0.84 5.22
CA ILE A 301 2.74 -0.11 5.71
C ILE A 301 2.36 0.89 6.78
N GLU A 302 1.31 1.68 6.57
CA GLU A 302 0.81 2.62 7.59
C GLU A 302 0.42 1.89 8.89
N GLY A 303 -0.31 0.77 8.77
CA GLY A 303 -0.69 -0.06 9.92
C GLY A 303 0.51 -0.68 10.63
N ILE A 304 1.50 -1.18 9.89
CA ILE A 304 2.76 -1.72 10.44
C ILE A 304 3.52 -0.62 11.20
N ASN A 305 3.71 0.54 10.56
CA ASN A 305 4.48 1.64 11.15
C ASN A 305 3.78 2.19 12.41
N ALA A 306 2.45 2.28 12.40
CA ALA A 306 1.67 2.71 13.56
C ALA A 306 1.68 1.68 14.70
N THR A 307 1.58 0.39 14.40
CA THR A 307 1.44 -0.68 15.41
C THR A 307 2.79 -1.09 15.99
N LEU A 308 3.84 -1.13 15.17
CA LEU A 308 5.16 -1.65 15.55
C LEU A 308 6.20 -0.54 15.74
N GLY A 309 5.89 0.72 15.41
CA GLY A 309 6.82 1.84 15.59
C GLY A 309 8.07 1.78 14.71
N VAL A 310 8.01 1.03 13.61
CA VAL A 310 9.10 0.81 12.65
C VAL A 310 8.92 1.68 11.40
N GLU A 311 10.00 1.90 10.64
CA GLU A 311 9.94 2.47 9.30
C GLU A 311 10.00 1.35 8.26
N PHE A 312 8.85 0.76 7.93
CA PHE A 312 8.76 -0.26 6.89
C PHE A 312 8.48 0.42 5.54
N ALA A 313 9.29 0.12 4.51
CA ALA A 313 9.12 0.72 3.19
C ALA A 313 8.38 -0.19 2.22
N LEU A 314 7.72 0.41 1.23
CA LEU A 314 7.01 -0.34 0.18
C LEU A 314 7.92 -1.30 -0.58
N ARG A 315 9.18 -0.92 -0.80
CA ARG A 315 10.19 -1.79 -1.41
C ARG A 315 10.40 -3.08 -0.61
N ASP A 316 10.33 -3.01 0.72
CA ASP A 316 10.63 -4.15 1.59
C ASP A 316 9.48 -5.15 1.56
N LEU A 317 8.23 -4.68 1.46
CA LEU A 317 7.05 -5.51 1.20
C LEU A 317 7.19 -6.30 -0.11
N PHE A 318 7.55 -5.64 -1.21
CA PHE A 318 7.72 -6.32 -2.51
C PHE A 318 8.90 -7.29 -2.52
N ALA A 319 9.94 -7.00 -1.74
CA ALA A 319 11.09 -7.90 -1.61
C ALA A 319 10.75 -9.16 -0.79
N ASN A 320 9.91 -9.04 0.24
CA ASN A 320 9.56 -10.15 1.14
C ASN A 320 8.05 -10.15 1.47
N PRO A 321 7.21 -10.52 0.50
CA PRO A 321 5.75 -10.47 0.64
C PRO A 321 5.16 -11.60 1.51
N VAL A 322 5.97 -12.49 2.06
CA VAL A 322 5.53 -13.59 2.94
C VAL A 322 5.58 -13.12 4.39
N LEU A 323 4.51 -13.39 5.16
CA LEU A 323 4.36 -12.88 6.54
C LEU A 323 5.58 -13.17 7.42
N SER A 324 6.04 -14.42 7.47
CA SER A 324 7.22 -14.80 8.27
C SER A 324 8.54 -14.21 7.76
N GLN A 325 8.67 -13.90 6.47
CA GLN A 325 9.86 -13.23 5.93
C GLN A 325 9.83 -11.75 6.29
N MET A 326 8.67 -11.09 6.15
CA MET A 326 8.44 -9.73 6.60
C MET A 326 8.70 -9.58 8.10
N ALA A 327 8.17 -10.48 8.92
CA ALA A 327 8.43 -10.49 10.36
C ALA A 327 9.93 -10.59 10.66
N LYS A 328 10.66 -11.48 9.96
CA LYS A 328 12.12 -11.59 10.11
C LYS A 328 12.86 -10.31 9.74
N GLN A 329 12.43 -9.62 8.69
CA GLN A 329 13.04 -8.34 8.30
C GLN A 329 12.81 -7.27 9.36
N LEU A 330 11.58 -7.16 9.85
CA LEU A 330 11.24 -6.22 10.92
C LEU A 330 12.06 -6.50 12.19
N THR A 331 12.19 -7.76 12.58
CA THR A 331 13.05 -8.16 13.72
C THR A 331 14.55 -7.96 13.42
N ALA A 332 14.99 -8.05 12.16
CA ALA A 332 16.39 -7.88 11.79
C ALA A 332 16.80 -6.41 11.60
N GLN A 333 15.88 -5.53 11.19
CA GLN A 333 16.06 -4.08 11.21
C GLN A 333 16.17 -3.58 12.64
N ASP A 334 15.32 -4.09 13.54
CA ASP A 334 15.44 -3.89 14.99
C ASP A 334 16.84 -4.31 15.49
N LYS A 335 17.36 -5.47 15.07
CA LYS A 335 18.69 -5.95 15.47
C LYS A 335 19.87 -5.22 14.82
N LYS A 336 19.75 -4.69 13.61
CA LYS A 336 20.84 -3.94 12.93
C LYS A 336 20.97 -2.52 13.48
N ASP A 337 19.85 -1.88 13.80
CA ASP A 337 19.86 -0.60 14.50
C ASP A 337 20.34 -0.76 15.94
N VAL A 338 20.10 -1.91 16.59
CA VAL A 338 20.63 -2.22 17.94
C VAL A 338 22.12 -2.61 17.97
N ALA A 339 22.67 -3.22 16.90
CA ALA A 339 24.06 -3.69 16.89
C ALA A 339 25.09 -2.66 16.36
N THR A 340 24.64 -1.54 15.78
CA THR A 340 25.55 -0.50 15.24
C THR A 340 25.23 0.94 15.68
N SER A 341 24.30 1.14 16.60
CA SER A 341 23.96 2.47 17.09
C SER A 341 24.75 2.83 18.36
N ASP A 342 25.85 3.55 18.15
CA ASP A 342 26.40 4.51 19.12
C ASP A 342 25.59 5.84 19.09
N ARG A 343 24.32 5.79 18.67
CA ARG A 343 23.42 6.94 18.56
C ARG A 343 22.32 6.91 19.64
N PRO A 344 21.98 8.08 20.19
CA PRO A 344 21.10 8.19 21.34
C PRO A 344 19.64 7.82 21.00
N ASN A 345 18.97 7.08 21.88
CA ASN A 345 17.51 6.80 21.82
C ASN A 345 16.68 8.03 22.26
N LEU A 346 17.11 9.22 21.84
CA LEU A 346 16.49 10.50 22.16
C LEU A 346 15.44 10.86 21.11
N VAL A 347 14.20 10.97 21.54
CA VAL A 347 13.06 11.39 20.72
C VAL A 347 12.70 12.83 21.09
N HIS A 348 12.78 13.76 20.15
CA HIS A 348 12.28 15.11 20.39
C HIS A 348 10.75 15.13 20.36
N LEU A 349 10.13 15.21 21.53
CA LEU A 349 8.67 15.22 21.66
C LEU A 349 8.09 16.62 21.37
N ARG A 350 8.84 17.68 21.68
CA ARG A 350 8.52 19.06 21.28
C ARG A 350 9.76 19.93 21.27
N ARG A 351 9.99 20.68 20.19
CA ARG A 351 11.04 21.70 20.12
C ARG A 351 10.52 23.03 20.67
N GLY A 352 11.12 23.48 21.76
CA GLY A 352 10.78 24.74 22.44
C GLY A 352 11.97 25.72 22.44
N ARG A 353 11.71 26.96 22.83
CA ARG A 353 12.75 28.01 22.94
C ARG A 353 13.25 28.20 24.38
N SER A 354 12.64 27.50 25.34
CA SER A 354 13.05 27.56 26.74
C SER A 354 14.53 27.17 26.89
N PRO A 355 15.30 27.92 27.71
CA PRO A 355 16.65 27.52 28.07
C PRO A 355 16.67 26.28 28.97
N VAL A 356 15.52 25.91 29.55
CA VAL A 356 15.37 24.70 30.37
C VAL A 356 14.81 23.55 29.52
N LYS A 357 15.49 22.41 29.55
CA LYS A 357 15.07 21.18 28.84
C LYS A 357 14.31 20.23 29.76
N LEU A 358 13.17 19.72 29.31
CA LEU A 358 12.44 18.66 29.99
C LEU A 358 12.82 17.30 29.39
N VAL A 359 13.29 16.36 30.21
CA VAL A 359 13.71 15.02 29.77
C VAL A 359 12.78 13.97 30.36
N CYS A 360 12.00 13.31 29.50
CA CYS A 360 11.02 12.29 29.88
C CYS A 360 11.62 10.89 29.72
N ILE A 361 11.41 10.01 30.70
CA ILE A 361 11.91 8.62 30.67
C ILE A 361 10.77 7.65 30.41
N HIS A 362 10.95 6.70 29.49
CA HIS A 362 9.90 5.73 29.17
C HIS A 362 9.33 4.99 30.41
N PRO A 363 8.03 4.66 30.43
CA PRO A 363 7.45 3.79 31.45
C PRO A 363 7.83 2.31 31.21
N GLY A 364 7.40 1.43 32.11
CA GLY A 364 7.47 -0.02 31.89
C GLY A 364 6.32 -0.50 31.01
N GLY A 365 6.56 -1.50 30.15
CA GLY A 365 5.49 -2.14 29.36
C GLY A 365 5.36 -1.72 27.90
N GLY A 366 6.40 -1.15 27.28
CA GLY A 366 6.48 -1.06 25.82
C GLY A 366 5.60 0.01 25.13
N GLY A 367 4.86 0.84 25.87
CA GLY A 367 4.16 1.98 25.28
C GLY A 367 5.12 3.03 24.70
N GLY A 368 4.78 3.61 23.56
CA GLY A 368 5.57 4.66 22.92
C GLY A 368 5.71 5.90 23.81
N ILE A 369 6.92 6.45 23.91
CA ILE A 369 7.22 7.58 24.80
C ILE A 369 6.38 8.84 24.49
N GLY A 370 6.00 9.06 23.23
CA GLY A 370 5.12 10.15 22.85
C GLY A 370 3.71 10.02 23.42
N GLU A 371 3.14 8.81 23.42
CA GLU A 371 1.80 8.54 23.95
C GLU A 371 1.77 8.66 25.47
N ALA A 372 2.78 8.10 26.13
CA ALA A 372 2.92 8.12 27.59
C ALA A 372 2.92 9.55 28.16
N TYR A 373 3.53 10.50 27.44
CA TYR A 373 3.67 11.89 27.88
C TYR A 373 2.81 12.90 27.10
N ALA A 374 2.00 12.47 26.13
CA ALA A 374 1.16 13.36 25.33
C ALA A 374 0.25 14.27 26.18
N PRO A 375 -0.44 13.78 27.24
CA PRO A 375 -1.25 14.65 28.09
C PRO A 375 -0.41 15.70 28.84
N LEU A 376 0.76 15.32 29.35
CA LEU A 376 1.67 16.23 30.04
C LEU A 376 2.18 17.31 29.08
N ILE A 377 2.63 16.91 27.89
CA ILE A 377 3.12 17.83 26.86
C ILE A 377 2.01 18.81 26.46
N GLY A 378 0.78 18.33 26.30
CA GLY A 378 -0.38 19.17 25.98
C GLY A 378 -0.69 20.24 27.03
N ALA A 379 -0.41 19.96 28.32
CA ALA A 379 -0.64 20.90 29.42
C ALA A 379 0.50 21.91 29.64
N LEU A 380 1.71 21.60 29.17
CA LEU A 380 2.88 22.46 29.32
C LEU A 380 2.87 23.65 28.36
N SER A 381 3.53 24.75 28.75
CA SER A 381 3.77 25.89 27.87
C SER A 381 4.39 25.46 26.53
N LYS A 382 3.91 26.04 25.42
CA LYS A 382 4.42 25.75 24.07
C LYS A 382 5.90 26.12 23.89
N GLU A 383 6.46 26.94 24.78
CA GLU A 383 7.87 27.34 24.74
C GLU A 383 8.81 26.27 25.33
N MET A 384 8.28 25.29 26.08
CA MET A 384 9.08 24.24 26.71
C MET A 384 9.59 23.23 25.68
N ASP A 385 10.90 23.00 25.71
CA ASP A 385 11.57 21.96 24.94
C ASP A 385 11.50 20.63 25.70
N VAL A 386 10.99 19.60 25.03
CA VAL A 386 10.73 18.29 25.62
C VAL A 386 11.38 17.21 24.78
N THR A 387 12.28 16.46 25.41
CA THR A 387 12.96 15.32 24.83
C THR A 387 12.62 14.07 25.64
N GLY A 388 12.38 12.95 24.97
CA GLY A 388 12.11 11.66 25.59
C GLY A 388 13.25 10.68 25.35
N ILE A 389 13.53 9.81 26.32
CA ILE A 389 14.41 8.64 26.15
C ILE A 389 13.55 7.40 25.98
N SER A 390 13.57 6.83 24.77
CA SER A 390 12.87 5.57 24.49
C SER A 390 13.68 4.37 24.99
N ALA A 391 12.98 3.32 25.43
CA ALA A 391 13.63 2.06 25.81
C ALA A 391 14.39 1.47 24.61
N VAL A 392 15.59 0.94 24.84
CA VAL A 392 16.43 0.29 23.81
C VAL A 392 15.90 -1.08 23.40
N ASP A 393 15.02 -1.67 24.22
CA ASP A 393 14.15 -2.79 23.84
C ASP A 393 12.80 -2.58 24.55
N LEU A 394 11.68 -2.81 23.86
CA LEU A 394 10.35 -2.90 24.50
C LEU A 394 10.30 -4.01 25.57
N ASP A 395 11.28 -4.93 25.55
CA ASP A 395 11.50 -6.05 26.47
C ASP A 395 12.55 -5.77 27.56
N THR A 396 12.91 -4.51 27.84
CA THR A 396 13.96 -4.19 28.84
C THR A 396 13.63 -4.63 30.28
N LEU A 397 12.39 -5.00 30.59
CA LEU A 397 12.03 -5.63 31.88
C LEU A 397 12.10 -7.16 31.86
N THR A 398 12.40 -7.79 30.72
CA THR A 398 12.53 -9.24 30.55
C THR A 398 13.94 -9.71 30.22
N ARG A 399 14.89 -8.79 29.94
CA ARG A 399 16.33 -9.10 29.94
C ARG A 399 16.83 -9.25 31.39
N PRO A 400 17.34 -10.42 31.83
CA PRO A 400 17.78 -10.63 33.21
C PRO A 400 19.05 -9.88 33.63
N GLU A 401 19.67 -9.07 32.76
CA GLU A 401 21.07 -8.66 32.91
C GLU A 401 21.33 -7.15 33.05
N ALA A 402 20.34 -6.27 32.87
CA ALA A 402 20.55 -4.81 33.04
C ALA A 402 19.82 -4.27 34.27
N SER A 403 20.58 -3.85 35.28
CA SER A 403 20.06 -3.23 36.50
C SER A 403 19.64 -1.77 36.26
N VAL A 404 18.69 -1.24 37.05
CA VAL A 404 18.27 0.17 36.96
C VAL A 404 19.46 1.16 37.03
N PRO A 405 20.50 0.97 37.87
CA PRO A 405 21.68 1.81 37.85
C PRO A 405 22.48 1.80 36.54
N GLU A 406 22.56 0.67 35.84
CA GLU A 406 23.27 0.56 34.55
C GLU A 406 22.50 1.29 33.45
N ILE A 407 21.16 1.13 33.44
CA ILE A 407 20.28 1.87 32.53
C ILE A 407 20.40 3.38 32.77
N ALA A 408 20.36 3.81 34.04
CA ALA A 408 20.50 5.21 34.40
C ALA A 408 21.86 5.80 33.99
N ALA A 409 22.96 5.04 34.18
CA ALA A 409 24.29 5.46 33.74
C ALA A 409 24.37 5.63 32.21
N ASN A 410 23.80 4.69 31.45
CA ASN A 410 23.74 4.77 29.99
C ASN A 410 22.93 5.99 29.52
N TYR A 411 21.77 6.24 30.13
CA TYR A 411 20.94 7.40 29.77
C TYR A 411 21.63 8.73 30.09
N LEU A 412 22.34 8.84 31.23
CA LEU A 412 23.14 10.03 31.52
C LEU A 412 24.27 10.24 30.50
N HIS A 413 24.91 9.17 30.05
CA HIS A 413 25.93 9.25 29.00
C HIS A 413 25.33 9.78 27.68
N GLN A 414 24.13 9.31 27.31
CA GLN A 414 23.43 9.76 26.10
C GLN A 414 22.96 11.22 26.18
N LEU A 415 22.73 11.76 27.38
CA LEU A 415 22.30 13.14 27.60
C LEU A 415 23.46 14.14 27.67
N SER A 416 24.70 13.75 27.35
CA SER A 416 25.91 14.58 27.52
C SER A 416 25.81 15.98 26.88
N ASP A 417 25.10 16.11 25.76
CA ASP A 417 24.86 17.40 25.09
C ASP A 417 23.72 18.20 25.76
N ILE A 418 22.72 17.53 26.33
CA ILE A 418 21.54 18.16 26.94
C ILE A 418 21.86 18.69 28.34
N ILE A 419 22.66 17.94 29.13
CA ILE A 419 23.02 18.29 30.51
C ILE A 419 23.94 19.52 30.61
N GLN A 420 24.41 20.07 29.49
CA GLN A 420 25.12 21.35 29.45
C GLN A 420 24.18 22.56 29.65
N THR A 421 22.87 22.34 29.49
CA THR A 421 21.83 23.33 29.77
C THR A 421 21.04 22.93 31.01
N PRO A 422 20.40 23.88 31.73
CA PRO A 422 19.55 23.51 32.85
C PRO A 422 18.43 22.56 32.40
N TRP A 423 18.24 21.47 33.14
CA TRP A 423 17.36 20.37 32.71
C TRP A 423 16.55 19.82 33.88
N ILE A 424 15.36 19.28 33.58
CA ILE A 424 14.44 18.65 34.54
C ILE A 424 14.14 17.24 34.07
N LEU A 425 14.24 16.26 34.97
CA LEU A 425 13.86 14.88 34.71
C LEU A 425 12.38 14.65 34.99
N VAL A 426 11.73 13.84 34.17
CA VAL A 426 10.36 13.38 34.38
C VAL A 426 10.29 11.89 34.14
N GLY A 427 9.74 11.15 35.09
CA GLY A 427 9.53 9.70 34.96
C GLY A 427 8.15 9.30 35.46
N TRP A 428 7.42 8.55 34.64
CA TRP A 428 6.17 7.90 34.98
C TRP A 428 6.38 6.40 35.18
N SER A 429 5.74 5.82 36.21
CA SER A 429 5.82 4.39 36.53
C SER A 429 7.28 3.92 36.69
N ALA A 430 7.72 2.86 35.99
CA ALA A 430 9.11 2.39 36.04
C ALA A 430 10.13 3.47 35.59
N GLY A 431 9.73 4.41 34.73
CA GLY A 431 10.58 5.53 34.31
C GLY A 431 10.96 6.46 35.46
N GLY A 432 10.14 6.55 36.51
CA GLY A 432 10.47 7.33 37.71
C GLY A 432 11.61 6.72 38.53
N LEU A 433 11.71 5.38 38.58
CA LEU A 433 12.83 4.71 39.25
C LEU A 433 14.15 4.99 38.53
N ILE A 434 14.13 4.95 37.20
CA ILE A 434 15.28 5.29 36.36
C ILE A 434 15.64 6.78 36.55
N ALA A 435 14.66 7.68 36.49
CA ALA A 435 14.88 9.12 36.70
C ALA A 435 15.47 9.43 38.10
N TYR A 436 15.04 8.70 39.13
CA TYR A 436 15.62 8.80 40.48
C TYR A 436 17.08 8.35 40.51
N GLU A 437 17.41 7.20 39.93
CA GLU A 437 18.79 6.72 39.86
C GLU A 437 19.69 7.62 38.99
N MET A 438 19.16 8.15 37.88
CA MET A 438 19.85 9.15 37.07
C MET A 438 20.16 10.40 37.89
N THR A 439 19.21 10.88 38.69
CA THR A 439 19.43 12.03 39.59
C THR A 439 20.56 11.74 40.58
N ARG A 440 20.54 10.56 41.21
CA ARG A 440 21.56 10.14 42.19
C ARG A 440 22.95 10.04 41.56
N LEU A 441 23.06 9.46 40.37
CA LEU A 441 24.32 9.35 39.63
C LEU A 441 24.82 10.71 39.15
N ALA A 442 23.93 11.56 38.66
CA ALA A 442 24.26 12.91 38.20
C ALA A 442 24.76 13.81 39.35
N MET A 443 24.16 13.68 40.54
CA MET A 443 24.65 14.35 41.76
C MET A 443 26.07 13.93 42.14
N LYS A 444 26.38 12.64 42.02
CA LYS A 444 27.74 12.12 42.28
C LYS A 444 28.77 12.69 41.31
N ASN A 445 28.36 12.99 40.08
CA ASN A 445 29.22 13.52 39.02
C ASN A 445 29.19 15.06 38.90
N GLY A 446 28.48 15.77 39.79
CA GLY A 446 28.41 17.23 39.79
C GLY A 446 27.49 17.86 38.73
N CYS A 447 26.68 17.06 38.03
CA CYS A 447 25.78 17.50 36.95
C CYS A 447 24.31 17.47 37.40
N ILE A 448 23.95 18.27 38.40
CA ILE A 448 22.66 18.16 39.10
C ILE A 448 21.50 18.70 38.23
N PRO A 449 20.41 17.93 37.98
CA PRO A 449 19.21 18.46 37.34
C PRO A 449 18.52 19.51 38.22
N LEU A 450 17.82 20.48 37.62
CA LEU A 450 17.02 21.48 38.34
C LEU A 450 15.90 20.86 39.19
N GLY A 451 15.40 19.69 38.77
CA GLY A 451 14.40 18.94 39.49
C GLY A 451 14.12 17.59 38.83
N THR A 452 13.50 16.70 39.60
CA THR A 452 13.09 15.36 39.15
C THR A 452 11.64 15.14 39.54
N LEU A 453 10.76 15.00 38.53
CA LEU A 453 9.33 14.78 38.68
C LEU A 453 9.04 13.28 38.57
N LEU A 454 8.53 12.71 39.65
CA LEU A 454 8.12 11.30 39.72
C LEU A 454 6.60 11.22 39.67
N ILE A 455 6.06 10.65 38.61
CA ILE A 455 4.62 10.49 38.40
C ILE A 455 4.26 9.04 38.70
N ASP A 456 3.47 8.81 39.75
CA ASP A 456 2.97 7.49 40.13
C ASP A 456 4.06 6.40 40.17
N SER A 457 5.21 6.75 40.75
CA SER A 457 6.41 5.92 40.80
C SER A 457 6.73 5.55 42.25
N TYR A 458 6.91 4.26 42.54
CA TYR A 458 7.07 3.75 43.91
C TYR A 458 8.42 3.04 44.09
N PRO A 459 9.13 3.28 45.20
CA PRO A 459 10.33 2.52 45.52
C PRO A 459 10.01 1.03 45.68
N HIS A 460 10.89 0.16 45.19
CA HIS A 460 10.74 -1.30 45.17
C HIS A 460 10.45 -1.96 46.53
N THR A 461 10.56 -1.24 47.64
CA THR A 461 10.23 -1.70 48.99
C THR A 461 8.72 -1.75 49.29
N VAL A 462 7.85 -1.14 48.48
CA VAL A 462 6.39 -1.04 48.79
C VAL A 462 5.53 -2.00 47.95
N THR A 463 6.07 -2.58 46.87
CA THR A 463 5.27 -3.29 45.85
C THR A 463 4.75 -4.68 46.27
N ARG A 464 5.18 -5.23 47.43
CA ARG A 464 4.67 -6.52 47.90
C ARG A 464 3.31 -6.45 48.59
N CYS A 465 2.83 -5.26 48.99
CA CYS A 465 1.56 -5.09 49.72
C CYS A 465 0.35 -4.69 48.85
N LEU A 466 0.54 -4.18 47.63
CA LEU A 466 -0.56 -3.57 46.85
C LEU A 466 -1.10 -4.42 45.69
N MET A 467 -0.51 -5.60 45.41
CA MET A 467 -0.97 -6.47 44.30
C MET A 467 -2.35 -7.14 44.52
N ASN A 468 -3.05 -6.88 45.64
CA ASN A 468 -4.33 -7.52 45.96
C ASN A 468 -5.57 -6.61 45.96
N ALA A 469 -5.48 -5.35 45.54
CA ALA A 469 -6.66 -4.47 45.48
C ALA A 469 -7.01 -4.11 44.03
N LYS A 470 -8.09 -4.71 43.50
CA LYS A 470 -8.77 -4.19 42.30
C LYS A 470 -9.32 -2.80 42.63
N PHE A 471 -8.83 -1.77 41.94
CA PHE A 471 -9.46 -0.46 41.93
C PHE A 471 -9.67 0.00 40.48
N GLU A 472 -10.94 0.10 40.08
CA GLU A 472 -11.38 0.91 38.95
C GLU A 472 -11.35 2.38 39.39
N TRP A 473 -10.73 3.30 38.64
CA TRP A 473 -10.89 4.73 38.90
C TRP A 473 -10.97 5.62 37.66
N ASN A 474 -11.90 6.57 37.76
CA ASN A 474 -12.32 7.60 36.80
C ASN A 474 -11.39 8.83 36.82
N PHE A 475 -11.16 9.41 35.64
CA PHE A 475 -10.04 10.33 35.32
C PHE A 475 -10.21 11.83 35.65
N THR A 476 -11.22 12.26 36.42
CA THR A 476 -11.68 13.66 36.34
C THR A 476 -11.16 14.66 37.38
N ASN A 477 -10.35 14.31 38.40
CA ASN A 477 -10.14 15.23 39.55
C ASN A 477 -8.70 15.63 39.92
N PHE A 478 -7.69 15.50 39.05
CA PHE A 478 -6.29 15.72 39.48
C PHE A 478 -5.63 17.08 39.12
N PHE A 479 -6.24 17.95 38.31
CA PHE A 479 -5.53 19.11 37.71
C PHE A 479 -5.77 20.51 38.33
N SER A 480 -6.12 20.62 39.61
CA SER A 480 -6.34 21.95 40.25
C SER A 480 -5.13 22.50 41.03
N GLY A 481 -3.93 21.91 40.94
CA GLY A 481 -2.84 22.20 41.88
C GLY A 481 -1.59 22.91 41.35
N LEU A 482 -1.44 23.17 40.05
CA LEU A 482 -0.16 23.66 39.47
C LEU A 482 -0.32 24.87 38.55
N ALA A 483 -1.16 25.82 38.96
CA ALA A 483 -1.14 27.20 38.46
C ALA A 483 -0.91 28.12 39.66
N GLY A 484 0.36 28.32 39.99
CA GLY A 484 0.85 29.25 41.02
C GLY A 484 2.28 29.64 40.71
#